data_AF-A0A6I5RSI8-F1
#
_entry.id   AF-A0A6I5RSI8-F1
#
_cell.length_a   1.000
_cell.length_b   1.000
_cell.length_c   1.000
_cell.angle_alpha   90.00
_cell.angle_beta   90.00
_cell.angle_gamma   90.00
#
_symmetry.space_group_name_H-M   'P 1'
#
loop_
_entity.id
_entity.type
_entity.pdbx_description
1 polymer ?
#
loop_
_entity_poly.entity_id
_entity_poly.type
_entity_poly.pdbx_seq_one_letter_code
_entity_poly.pdbx_strand_id
1 'polypeptide(L)'
;MSLFQCYACGCRENTATSNFWVRMEGQWRGLPSQPWMLCSACDPSIHEWHGEFDRLYLPKGEFCTNAQGNLEHIATGKSVSDFLAGEKH
;
A
#
# COMPACT_ATOMS: atom_id res chain seq x y z
N MET A 1 10.88 -2.35 6.68
CA MET A 1 10.33 -1.20 5.92
C MET A 1 8.82 -1.33 5.89
N SER A 2 8.08 -0.24 5.76
CA SER A 2 6.62 -0.26 5.92
C SER A 2 5.92 -0.55 4.59
N LEU A 3 4.76 -1.18 4.66
CA LEU A 3 3.87 -1.41 3.53
C LEU A 3 2.91 -0.24 3.38
N PHE A 4 2.47 0.04 2.16
CA PHE A 4 1.43 1.02 1.88
C PHE A 4 0.56 0.56 0.70
N GLN A 5 -0.63 1.12 0.58
CA GLN A 5 -1.50 0.87 -0.56
C GLN A 5 -1.31 1.99 -1.58
N CYS A 6 -1.02 1.62 -2.83
CA CYS A 6 -0.92 2.56 -3.92
C CYS A 6 -2.26 3.26 -4.17
N TYR A 7 -2.26 4.59 -4.17
CA TYR A 7 -3.45 5.38 -4.46
C TYR A 7 -3.98 5.17 -5.89
N ALA A 8 -3.10 5.06 -6.88
CA ALA A 8 -3.53 4.92 -8.28
C ALA A 8 -4.24 3.58 -8.53
N CYS A 9 -3.61 2.46 -8.16
CA CYS A 9 -4.07 1.13 -8.56
C CYS A 9 -4.54 0.23 -7.41
N GLY A 10 -4.35 0.62 -6.14
CA GLY A 10 -4.76 -0.18 -4.98
C GLY A 10 -3.80 -1.33 -4.62
N CYS A 11 -2.66 -1.50 -5.29
CA CYS A 11 -1.72 -2.57 -4.95
C CYS A 11 -0.98 -2.30 -3.64
N ARG A 12 -0.62 -3.38 -2.93
CA ARG A 12 0.30 -3.35 -1.79
C ARG A 12 1.73 -3.17 -2.29
N GLU A 13 2.43 -2.18 -1.75
CA GLU A 13 3.82 -1.87 -2.07
C GLU A 13 4.63 -1.68 -0.77
N ASN A 14 5.95 -1.78 -0.86
CA ASN A 14 6.88 -1.49 0.21
C ASN A 14 7.51 -0.10 0.01
N THR A 15 7.65 0.69 1.08
CA THR A 15 8.28 2.02 0.99
C THR A 15 9.76 1.96 0.56
N ALA A 16 10.40 0.78 0.60
CA ALA A 16 11.78 0.58 0.17
C ALA A 16 11.96 0.39 -1.34
N THR A 17 10.91 -0.02 -2.05
CA THR A 17 10.95 -0.46 -3.45
C THR A 17 10.28 0.56 -4.39
N SER A 18 10.00 1.76 -3.90
CA SER A 18 9.33 2.84 -4.62
C SER A 18 9.89 4.21 -4.20
N ASN A 19 9.53 5.26 -4.93
CA ASN A 19 9.88 6.65 -4.59
C ASN A 19 9.07 7.23 -3.41
N PHE A 20 8.55 6.37 -2.52
CA PHE A 20 7.66 6.77 -1.42
C PHE A 20 8.24 7.94 -0.61
N TRP A 21 9.49 7.81 -0.16
CA TRP A 21 10.13 8.80 0.71
C TRP A 21 10.46 10.12 0.00
N VAL A 22 10.64 10.09 -1.32
CA VAL A 22 10.88 11.30 -2.13
C VAL A 22 9.59 12.11 -2.27
N ARG A 23 8.43 11.44 -2.25
CA ARG A 23 7.12 12.03 -2.51
C ARG A 23 6.27 12.23 -1.26
N MET A 24 6.76 11.80 -0.10
CA MET A 24 6.01 11.83 1.14
C MET A 24 5.65 13.25 1.56
N GLU A 25 4.35 13.48 1.77
CA GLU A 25 3.83 14.74 2.27
C GLU A 25 3.11 14.50 3.62
N GLY A 26 3.71 14.98 4.70
CA GLY A 26 3.08 14.96 6.03
C GLY A 26 2.91 13.57 6.64
N GLN A 27 1.84 13.39 7.41
CA GLN A 27 1.50 12.12 8.07
C GLN A 27 0.81 11.18 7.08
N TRP A 28 1.09 9.88 7.19
CA TRP A 28 0.54 8.86 6.28
C TRP A 28 0.08 7.57 6.97
N ARG A 29 0.59 7.30 8.17
CA ARG A 29 0.17 6.15 8.98
C ARG A 29 -1.24 6.39 9.51
N GLY A 30 -2.05 5.35 9.52
CA GLY A 30 -3.45 5.37 9.96
C GLY A 30 -4.39 6.15 9.02
N LEU A 31 -3.88 6.70 7.91
CA LEU A 31 -4.68 7.41 6.93
C LEU A 31 -4.90 6.54 5.68
N PRO A 32 -6.02 6.71 4.98
CA PRO A 32 -6.20 6.13 3.65
C PRO A 32 -5.07 6.55 2.71
N SER A 33 -4.86 5.79 1.64
CA SER A 33 -3.89 6.14 0.59
C SER A 33 -4.08 7.58 0.10
N GLN A 34 -2.97 8.32 0.04
CA GLN A 34 -2.92 9.70 -0.45
C GLN A 34 -2.44 9.75 -1.92
N PRO A 35 -2.79 10.79 -2.71
CA PRO A 35 -2.41 10.87 -4.12
C PRO A 35 -0.92 10.71 -4.42
N TRP A 36 -0.05 11.09 -3.50
CA TRP A 36 1.40 10.96 -3.62
C TRP A 36 1.94 9.55 -3.34
N MET A 37 1.14 8.67 -2.73
CA MET A 37 1.51 7.28 -2.39
C MET A 37 1.34 6.36 -3.60
N LEU A 38 2.31 6.34 -4.52
CA LEU A 38 2.28 5.44 -5.68
C LEU A 38 3.29 4.31 -5.56
N CYS A 39 2.90 3.14 -6.07
CA CYS A 39 3.85 2.04 -6.21
C CYS A 39 4.85 2.30 -7.33
N SER A 40 5.93 1.53 -7.35
CA SER A 40 6.95 1.56 -8.41
C SER A 40 6.35 1.59 -9.81
N ALA A 41 5.41 0.69 -10.11
CA ALA A 41 4.79 0.62 -11.43
C ALA A 41 3.87 1.80 -11.78
N CYS A 42 3.30 2.49 -10.79
CA CYS A 42 2.45 3.68 -11.01
C CYS A 42 3.21 4.99 -10.84
N ASP A 43 4.46 4.94 -10.38
CA ASP A 43 5.27 6.13 -10.16
C ASP A 43 5.72 6.71 -11.50
N PRO A 44 5.54 8.02 -11.75
CA PRO A 44 5.86 8.64 -13.03
C PRO A 44 7.37 8.71 -13.33
N SER A 45 8.23 8.38 -12.37
CA SER A 45 9.67 8.30 -12.60
C SER A 45 10.13 6.85 -12.78
N ILE A 46 9.46 5.87 -12.17
CA ILE A 46 9.86 4.45 -12.22
C ILE A 46 9.13 3.69 -13.33
N HIS A 47 7.80 3.82 -13.43
CA HIS A 47 6.93 3.17 -14.44
C HIS A 47 7.05 1.64 -14.60
N GLU A 48 7.72 0.95 -13.68
CA GLU A 48 7.96 -0.49 -13.73
C GLU A 48 7.82 -1.10 -12.33
N TRP A 49 7.40 -2.37 -12.28
CA TRP A 49 7.35 -3.12 -11.03
C TRP A 49 8.73 -3.65 -10.65
N HIS A 50 9.13 -3.47 -9.39
CA HIS A 50 10.48 -3.80 -8.92
C HIS A 50 10.82 -5.31 -8.85
N GLY A 51 9.85 -6.22 -8.95
CA GLY A 51 10.08 -7.67 -9.03
C GLY A 51 10.42 -8.42 -7.72
N GLU A 52 10.77 -7.72 -6.64
CA GLU A 52 11.11 -8.33 -5.33
C GLU A 52 9.98 -9.15 -4.67
N PHE A 53 8.71 -8.88 -5.00
CA PHE A 53 7.55 -9.64 -4.51
C PHE A 53 6.35 -9.50 -5.45
N ASP A 54 5.34 -10.36 -5.26
CA ASP A 54 4.12 -10.35 -6.07
C ASP A 54 3.33 -9.05 -5.91
N ARG A 55 2.87 -8.53 -7.03
CA ARG A 55 2.02 -7.34 -7.08
C ARG A 55 0.58 -7.70 -6.70
N LEU A 56 0.31 -7.69 -5.40
CA LEU A 56 -1.00 -7.95 -4.82
C LEU A 56 -1.90 -6.71 -4.87
N TYR A 57 -3.10 -6.83 -5.47
CA TYR A 57 -4.11 -5.78 -5.51
C TYR A 57 -5.13 -5.93 -4.39
N LEU A 58 -5.45 -4.82 -3.73
CA LEU A 58 -6.44 -4.74 -2.66
C LEU A 58 -7.53 -3.72 -3.06
N PRO A 59 -8.75 -3.82 -2.50
CA PRO A 59 -9.78 -2.81 -2.66
C PRO A 59 -9.23 -1.40 -2.40
N LYS A 60 -9.28 -0.57 -3.45
CA LYS A 60 -8.55 0.70 -3.51
C LYS A 60 -9.08 1.70 -2.48
N GLY A 61 -8.19 2.19 -1.63
CA GLY A 61 -8.50 3.19 -0.60
C GLY A 61 -9.06 2.60 0.69
N GLU A 62 -9.18 1.27 0.79
CA GLU A 62 -9.73 0.58 1.97
C GLU A 62 -8.66 0.10 2.95
N PHE A 63 -7.37 0.34 2.65
CA PHE A 63 -6.26 -0.07 3.51
C PHE A 63 -5.39 1.12 3.93
N CYS A 64 -4.97 1.13 5.19
CA CYS A 64 -4.04 2.11 5.73
C CYS A 64 -2.83 1.41 6.35
N THR A 65 -1.76 2.17 6.57
CA THR A 65 -0.55 1.64 7.21
C THR A 65 -0.61 1.84 8.70
N ASN A 66 -0.53 0.75 9.46
CA ASN A 66 -0.64 0.80 10.90
C ASN A 66 0.66 1.23 11.59
N ALA A 67 0.61 1.33 12.92
CA ALA A 67 1.75 1.73 13.74
C ALA A 67 2.99 0.81 13.58
N GLN A 68 2.77 -0.46 13.23
CA GLN A 68 3.83 -1.45 13.00
C GLN A 68 4.37 -1.40 11.57
N GLY A 69 3.76 -0.62 10.67
CA GLY A 69 4.15 -0.54 9.27
C GLY A 69 3.56 -1.64 8.39
N ASN A 70 2.53 -2.34 8.84
CA ASN A 70 1.76 -3.28 8.02
C ASN A 70 0.52 -2.60 7.46
N LEU A 71 0.00 -3.14 6.35
CA LEU A 71 -1.32 -2.74 5.86
C LEU A 71 -2.42 -3.43 6.67
N GLU A 72 -3.41 -2.65 7.08
CA GLU A 72 -4.64 -3.14 7.67
C GLU A 72 -5.85 -2.51 6.98
N HIS A 73 -6.93 -3.29 6.93
CA HIS A 73 -8.19 -2.84 6.38
C HIS A 73 -8.83 -1.82 7.32
N ILE A 74 -9.16 -0.64 6.81
CA ILE A 74 -9.59 0.52 7.61
C ILE A 74 -10.86 0.21 8.40
N ALA A 75 -11.84 -0.48 7.78
CA ALA A 75 -13.12 -0.71 8.42
C ALA A 75 -13.09 -1.83 9.48
N THR A 76 -12.18 -2.80 9.35
CA THR A 76 -12.18 -3.99 10.22
C THR A 76 -10.93 -4.15 11.07
N GLY A 77 -9.87 -3.36 10.84
CA GLY A 77 -8.57 -3.51 11.49
C GLY A 77 -7.85 -4.82 11.17
N LYS A 78 -8.30 -5.57 10.16
CA LYS A 78 -7.72 -6.86 9.79
C LYS A 78 -6.45 -6.67 9.00
N SER A 79 -5.46 -7.52 9.22
CA SER A 79 -4.29 -7.55 8.34
C SER A 79 -4.68 -7.97 6.93
N VAL A 80 -3.83 -7.67 5.94
CA VAL A 80 -4.05 -8.11 4.54
C VAL A 80 -4.28 -9.63 4.46
N SER A 81 -3.50 -10.43 5.20
CA SER A 81 -3.63 -11.88 5.19
C SER A 81 -4.99 -12.34 5.74
N ASP A 82 -5.44 -11.75 6.85
CA ASP A 82 -6.73 -12.11 7.47
C ASP A 82 -7.92 -11.65 6.64
N PHE A 83 -7.80 -10.50 5.97
CA PHE A 83 -8.81 -10.00 5.04
C PHE A 83 -9.00 -10.98 3.88
N LEU A 84 -7.91 -11.36 3.19
CA LEU A 84 -7.94 -12.27 2.05
C LEU A 84 -8.35 -13.71 2.42
N ALA A 85 -8.08 -14.14 3.65
CA ALA A 85 -8.55 -15.43 4.15
C ALA A 85 -10.07 -15.45 4.38
N GLY A 86 -10.66 -14.30 4.76
CA GLY A 86 -12.09 -14.17 5.06
C GLY A 86 -13.00 -14.07 3.82
N GLU A 87 -12.47 -13.70 2.66
CA GLU A 87 -13.23 -13.62 1.39
C GLU A 87 -13.44 -14.98 0.70
N LYS A 88 -12.87 -16.07 1.24
CA LYS A 88 -12.96 -17.42 0.65
C LYS A 88 -14.23 -18.19 1.04
N HIS A 89 -15.39 -17.52 1.20
CA HIS A 89 -16.64 -18.18 1.57
C HIS A 89 -17.75 -17.97 0.55
#